data_AF-A0A7J6IGE2-F1
#
_entry.id   AF-A0A7J6IGE2-F1
#
_cell.length_a   1.000
_cell.length_b   1.000
_cell.length_c   1.000
_cell.angle_alpha   90.00
_cell.angle_beta   90.00
_cell.angle_gamma   90.00
#
_symmetry.space_group_name_H-M   'P 1'
#
loop_
_entity.id
_entity.type
_entity.pdbx_description
1 polymer ?
#
loop_
_entity_poly.entity_id
_entity_poly.type
_entity_poly.pdbx_seq_one_letter_code
_entity_poly.pdbx_strand_id
1 'polypeptide(L)'
;MAFLFPSASKTIKHDPERQHQVNLAFSSRFTELSGGEIEHVCIPNIKSFLLRSYLAILQGKLESAGVFLGIACNAAKLMGLHVDQASLHDGPYMRQTSDNIDRHTTFWACFFLDRRLAILQGRAVLMAACDVSVQCPVHNVERTLKESNDVGVTAHDIYALFILYI
;
A
#
# COMPACT_ATOMS: atom_id res chain seq x y z
N MET A 1 -31.17 -1.84 -40.68
CA MET A 1 -31.30 -1.52 -39.24
C MET A 1 -29.93 -1.64 -38.61
N ALA A 2 -29.26 -0.51 -38.36
CA ALA A 2 -28.00 -0.46 -37.62
C ALA A 2 -28.28 0.27 -36.29
N PHE A 3 -28.05 -0.42 -35.17
CA PHE A 3 -28.17 0.17 -33.84
C PHE A 3 -26.87 0.95 -33.53
N LEU A 4 -26.99 2.27 -33.45
CA LEU A 4 -25.98 3.15 -32.85
C LEU A 4 -26.09 3.04 -31.33
N PHE A 5 -25.07 2.48 -30.67
CA PHE A 5 -24.89 2.64 -29.22
C PHE A 5 -24.14 3.94 -28.95
N PRO A 6 -24.66 4.88 -28.14
CA PRO A 6 -23.87 6.02 -27.67
C PRO A 6 -22.88 5.55 -26.61
N SER A 7 -21.58 5.65 -26.93
CA SER A 7 -20.49 5.61 -25.96
C SER A 7 -20.56 6.83 -25.06
N ALA A 8 -20.89 6.65 -23.79
CA ALA A 8 -20.82 7.68 -22.76
C ALA A 8 -19.74 7.30 -21.74
N SER A 9 -18.47 7.38 -22.15
CA SER A 9 -17.36 7.44 -21.21
C SER A 9 -17.42 8.80 -20.51
N LYS A 10 -18.04 8.84 -19.32
CA LYS A 10 -18.03 10.01 -18.45
C LYS A 10 -16.61 10.18 -17.91
N THR A 11 -15.82 11.03 -18.56
CA THR A 11 -14.59 11.57 -17.99
C THR A 11 -14.94 12.40 -16.76
N ILE A 12 -14.75 11.82 -15.57
CA ILE A 12 -14.83 12.54 -14.30
C ILE A 12 -13.70 13.57 -14.32
N LYS A 13 -14.04 14.85 -14.52
CA LYS A 13 -13.08 15.95 -14.39
C LYS A 13 -12.66 16.03 -12.93
N HIS A 14 -11.39 15.74 -12.68
CA HIS A 14 -10.79 15.78 -11.35
C HIS A 14 -10.53 17.25 -10.98
N ASP A 15 -11.32 17.79 -10.04
CA ASP A 15 -11.12 19.14 -9.52
C ASP A 15 -9.98 19.15 -8.48
N PRO A 16 -8.83 19.79 -8.77
CA PRO A 16 -7.68 19.79 -7.88
C PRO A 16 -7.94 20.51 -6.56
N GLU A 17 -8.80 21.54 -6.54
CA GLU A 17 -9.10 22.28 -5.31
C GLU A 17 -9.95 21.43 -4.35
N ARG A 18 -10.93 20.72 -4.90
CA ARG A 18 -11.77 19.81 -4.12
C ARG A 18 -10.94 18.66 -3.53
N GLN A 19 -10.00 18.09 -4.28
CA GLN A 19 -9.10 17.05 -3.78
C GLN A 19 -8.23 17.57 -2.63
N HIS A 20 -7.72 18.80 -2.75
CA HIS A 20 -6.93 19.44 -1.71
C HIS A 20 -7.73 19.63 -0.41
N GLN A 21 -8.98 20.09 -0.50
CA GLN A 21 -9.86 20.27 0.66
C GLN A 21 -10.18 18.95 1.37
N VAL A 22 -10.47 17.89 0.61
CA VAL A 22 -10.72 16.54 1.17
C VAL A 22 -9.50 16.02 1.91
N ASN A 23 -8.30 16.20 1.33
CA ASN A 23 -7.04 15.78 1.96
C ASN A 23 -6.79 16.53 3.27
N LEU A 24 -7.11 17.82 3.34
CA LEU A 24 -6.98 18.63 4.56
C LEU A 24 -7.97 18.18 5.65
N ALA A 25 -9.24 17.97 5.31
CA ALA A 25 -10.26 17.51 6.25
C ALA A 25 -9.90 16.13 6.85
N PHE A 26 -9.46 15.19 5.99
CA PHE A 26 -8.96 13.89 6.44
C PHE A 26 -7.75 14.03 7.37
N SER A 27 -6.79 14.90 7.02
CA SER A 27 -5.58 15.14 7.82
C SER A 27 -5.88 15.61 9.24
N SER A 28 -6.81 16.56 9.38
CA SER A 28 -7.20 17.14 10.68
C SER A 28 -7.85 16.08 11.56
N ARG A 29 -8.84 15.37 11.02
CA ARG A 29 -9.58 14.33 11.73
C ARG A 29 -8.69 13.14 12.12
N PHE A 30 -7.77 12.74 11.24
CA PHE A 30 -6.82 11.67 11.55
C PHE A 30 -5.91 12.04 12.72
N THR A 31 -5.40 13.27 12.75
CA THR A 31 -4.51 13.74 13.82
C THR A 31 -5.21 13.70 15.17
N GLU A 32 -6.48 14.09 15.22
CA GLU A 32 -7.30 14.05 16.43
C GLU A 32 -7.54 12.62 16.96
N LEU A 33 -7.72 11.65 16.07
CA LEU A 33 -8.02 10.25 16.44
C LEU A 33 -6.78 9.39 16.70
N SER A 34 -5.64 9.75 16.11
CA SER A 34 -4.45 8.89 16.08
C SER A 34 -3.78 8.62 17.43
N GLY A 35 -4.07 9.40 18.47
CA GLY A 35 -3.42 9.27 19.78
C GLY A 35 -3.62 7.91 20.45
N GLY A 36 -4.84 7.36 20.41
CA GLY A 36 -5.14 6.02 20.99
C GLY A 36 -4.76 4.85 20.07
N GLU A 37 -4.74 5.10 18.76
CA GLU A 37 -4.47 4.06 17.75
C GLU A 37 -2.98 3.72 17.61
N ILE A 38 -2.08 4.49 18.24
CA ILE A 38 -0.65 4.17 18.34
C ILE A 38 -0.41 2.97 19.28
N GLU A 39 -1.26 2.79 20.30
CA GLU A 39 -1.12 1.71 21.28
C GLU A 39 -1.71 0.38 20.78
N HIS A 40 -2.68 0.44 19.85
CA HIS A 40 -3.33 -0.73 19.27
C HIS A 40 -2.87 -1.00 17.84
N VAL A 41 -2.09 -2.07 17.67
CA VAL A 41 -1.54 -2.46 16.37
C VAL A 41 -2.54 -3.32 15.60
N CYS A 42 -3.12 -2.78 14.53
CA CYS A 42 -3.98 -3.51 13.61
C CYS A 42 -3.77 -3.07 12.15
N ILE A 43 -4.17 -3.91 11.18
CA ILE A 43 -3.99 -3.64 9.75
C ILE A 43 -4.66 -2.32 9.31
N PRO A 44 -5.93 -2.02 9.70
CA PRO A 44 -6.55 -0.74 9.36
C PRO A 44 -5.75 0.49 9.83
N ASN A 45 -5.13 0.42 11.01
CA ASN A 45 -4.29 1.50 11.52
C ASN A 45 -3.03 1.65 10.69
N ILE A 46 -2.35 0.54 10.37
CA ILE A 46 -1.17 0.54 9.49
C ILE A 46 -1.50 1.21 8.15
N LYS A 47 -2.62 0.82 7.51
CA LYS A 47 -3.09 1.42 6.26
C LYS A 47 -3.39 2.90 6.39
N SER A 48 -3.99 3.32 7.50
CA SER A 48 -4.29 4.73 7.75
C SER A 48 -3.01 5.57 7.89
N PHE A 49 -2.00 5.06 8.62
CA PHE A 49 -0.69 5.70 8.71
C PHE A 49 0.07 5.71 7.37
N LEU A 50 -0.04 4.65 6.57
CA LEU A 50 0.52 4.61 5.21
C LEU A 50 -0.12 5.66 4.30
N LEU A 51 -1.45 5.73 4.27
CA LEU A 51 -2.18 6.73 3.50
C LEU A 51 -1.81 8.14 3.96
N ARG A 52 -1.70 8.36 5.28
CA ARG A 52 -1.27 9.64 5.84
C ARG A 52 0.13 10.03 5.40
N SER A 53 1.07 9.08 5.43
CA SER A 53 2.43 9.26 4.90
C SER A 53 2.41 9.65 3.42
N TYR A 54 1.66 8.90 2.61
CA TYR A 54 1.54 9.16 1.18
C TYR A 54 0.98 10.56 0.88
N LEU A 55 -0.09 10.97 1.58
CA LEU A 55 -0.64 12.32 1.46
C LEU A 55 0.37 13.40 1.88
N ALA A 56 1.17 13.16 2.92
CA ALA A 56 2.22 14.08 3.34
C ALA A 56 3.33 14.22 2.28
N ILE A 57 3.69 13.13 1.59
CA ILE A 57 4.62 13.17 0.45
C ILE A 57 4.06 14.03 -0.68
N LEU A 58 2.79 13.85 -1.04
CA LEU A 58 2.12 14.65 -2.07
C LEU A 58 2.05 16.14 -1.71
N GLN A 59 2.01 16.47 -0.41
CA GLN A 59 2.04 17.84 0.10
C GLN A 59 3.47 18.40 0.25
N GLY A 60 4.52 17.65 -0.10
CA GLY A 60 5.92 18.05 0.09
C GLY A 60 6.39 18.05 1.55
N LYS A 61 5.61 17.49 2.48
CA LYS A 61 5.91 17.43 3.92
C LYS A 61 6.66 16.13 4.25
N LEU A 62 7.90 16.02 3.77
CA LEU A 62 8.67 14.77 3.86
C LEU A 62 8.95 14.34 5.32
N GLU A 63 9.26 15.27 6.22
CA GLU A 63 9.47 14.95 7.65
C GLU A 63 8.24 14.30 8.28
N SER A 64 7.05 14.88 8.04
CA SER A 64 5.79 14.31 8.51
C SER A 64 5.53 12.93 7.88
N ALA A 65 5.82 12.77 6.59
CA ALA A 65 5.71 11.47 5.93
C ALA A 65 6.62 10.43 6.58
N GLY A 66 7.85 10.82 6.95
CA GLY A 66 8.82 9.97 7.63
C GLY A 66 8.29 9.44 8.96
N VAL A 67 7.67 10.30 9.76
CA VAL A 67 7.07 9.92 11.05
C VAL A 67 5.94 8.90 10.86
N PHE A 68 4.96 9.20 10.00
CA PHE A 68 3.81 8.31 9.80
C PHE A 68 4.21 6.98 9.18
N LEU A 69 5.18 7.00 8.24
CA LEU A 69 5.73 5.78 7.67
C LEU A 69 6.51 4.96 8.70
N GLY A 70 7.26 5.62 9.58
CA GLY A 70 7.95 5.01 10.71
C GLY A 70 6.98 4.21 11.59
N ILE A 71 5.86 4.82 11.97
CA ILE A 71 4.81 4.17 12.77
C ILE A 71 4.25 2.95 12.00
N ALA A 72 3.87 3.11 10.73
CA ALA A 72 3.31 2.04 9.91
C ALA A 72 4.28 0.86 9.73
N CYS A 73 5.55 1.12 9.42
CA CYS A 73 6.58 0.10 9.25
C CYS A 73 6.85 -0.65 10.56
N ASN A 74 6.92 0.06 11.70
CA ASN A 74 7.11 -0.56 13.00
C ASN A 74 5.91 -1.45 13.38
N ALA A 75 4.70 -0.93 13.22
CA ALA A 75 3.45 -1.68 13.42
C ALA A 75 3.38 -2.95 12.55
N ALA A 76 3.75 -2.86 11.27
CA ALA A 76 3.83 -4.02 10.37
C ALA A 76 4.86 -5.07 10.81
N LYS A 77 6.00 -4.64 11.36
CA LYS A 77 6.99 -5.56 11.96
C LYS A 77 6.46 -6.23 13.22
N LEU A 78 5.85 -5.46 14.13
CA LEU A 78 5.25 -5.99 15.36
C LEU A 78 4.16 -7.03 15.10
N MET A 79 3.34 -6.83 14.05
CA MET A 79 2.34 -7.81 13.61
C MET A 79 2.91 -9.02 12.86
N GLY A 80 4.22 -9.05 12.60
CA GLY A 80 4.88 -10.12 11.85
C GLY A 80 4.48 -10.19 10.38
N LEU A 81 4.06 -9.08 9.75
CA LEU A 81 3.58 -9.10 8.35
C LEU A 81 4.69 -9.40 7.32
N HIS A 82 5.95 -9.29 7.74
CA HIS A 82 7.14 -9.57 6.93
C HIS A 82 7.50 -11.07 6.91
N VAL A 83 6.84 -11.87 7.75
CA VAL A 83 7.11 -13.30 7.92
C VAL A 83 6.04 -14.13 7.24
N ASP A 84 6.46 -15.13 6.46
CA ASP A 84 5.51 -16.11 5.92
C ASP A 84 5.04 -17.06 7.04
N GLN A 85 3.90 -16.76 7.63
CA GLN A 85 3.32 -17.56 8.71
C GLN A 85 2.92 -18.97 8.26
N ALA A 86 2.66 -19.18 6.95
CA ALA A 86 2.35 -20.50 6.42
C ALA A 86 3.58 -21.43 6.45
N SER A 87 4.80 -20.88 6.41
CA SER A 87 6.04 -21.63 6.51
C SER A 87 6.38 -22.08 7.95
N LEU A 88 5.73 -21.48 8.96
CA LEU A 88 5.97 -21.76 10.39
C LEU A 88 5.05 -22.85 10.96
N HIS A 89 3.92 -23.12 10.30
CA HIS A 89 3.02 -24.20 10.66
C HIS A 89 3.14 -25.33 9.64
N ASP A 90 3.63 -26.50 10.08
CA ASP A 90 3.85 -27.76 9.34
C ASP A 90 2.54 -28.41 8.81
N GLY A 91 1.66 -27.63 8.20
CA GLY A 91 0.37 -28.05 7.66
C GLY A 91 0.33 -27.85 6.15
N PRO A 92 0.09 -28.92 5.36
CA PRO A 92 -0.08 -28.76 3.93
C PRO A 92 -1.39 -27.99 3.70
N TYR A 93 -1.30 -26.85 3.03
CA TYR A 93 -2.42 -25.98 2.62
C TYR A 93 -3.04 -25.07 3.69
N MET A 94 -2.30 -24.03 4.12
CA MET A 94 -2.96 -22.76 4.43
C MET A 94 -3.46 -22.14 3.11
N ARG A 95 -4.73 -22.38 2.80
CA ARG A 95 -5.45 -21.72 1.71
C ARG A 95 -5.28 -20.19 1.87
N GLN A 96 -4.91 -19.46 0.81
CA GLN A 96 -4.89 -18.00 0.84
C GLN A 96 -6.28 -17.50 1.24
N THR A 97 -6.43 -17.04 2.47
CA THR A 97 -7.62 -16.33 2.94
C THR A 97 -7.55 -14.89 2.44
N SER A 98 -8.70 -14.22 2.35
CA SER A 98 -8.73 -12.77 2.09
C SER A 98 -7.89 -11.98 3.10
N ASP A 99 -7.82 -12.45 4.35
CA ASP A 99 -6.97 -11.89 5.40
C ASP A 99 -5.48 -12.01 5.07
N ASN A 100 -5.03 -13.16 4.55
CA ASN A 100 -3.63 -13.33 4.12
C ASN A 100 -3.27 -12.40 2.96
N ILE A 101 -4.18 -12.18 2.02
CA ILE A 101 -3.97 -11.21 0.93
C ILE A 101 -3.81 -9.81 1.52
N ASP A 102 -4.66 -9.42 2.48
CA ASP A 102 -4.65 -8.08 3.05
C ASP A 102 -3.40 -7.78 3.89
N ARG A 103 -2.95 -8.76 4.66
CA ARG A 103 -1.66 -8.73 5.38
C ARG A 103 -0.50 -8.52 4.43
N HIS A 104 -0.51 -9.28 3.34
CA HIS A 104 0.55 -9.28 2.36
C HIS A 104 0.63 -7.96 1.58
N THR A 105 -0.50 -7.46 1.08
CA THR A 105 -0.57 -6.17 0.37
C THR A 105 -0.15 -5.02 1.28
N THR A 106 -0.58 -5.03 2.53
CA THR A 106 -0.21 -4.01 3.53
C THR A 106 1.30 -4.00 3.79
N PHE A 107 1.93 -5.18 3.96
CA PHE A 107 3.38 -5.26 4.12
C PHE A 107 4.12 -4.68 2.92
N TRP A 108 3.75 -5.08 1.70
CA TRP A 108 4.42 -4.62 0.49
C TRP A 108 4.22 -3.12 0.26
N ALA A 109 3.05 -2.57 0.62
CA ALA A 109 2.83 -1.13 0.63
C ALA A 109 3.81 -0.40 1.56
N CYS A 110 4.02 -0.87 2.80
CA CYS A 110 5.06 -0.35 3.70
C CYS A 110 6.45 -0.44 3.07
N PHE A 111 6.80 -1.62 2.54
CA PHE A 111 8.13 -1.91 2.02
C PHE A 111 8.53 -1.03 0.83
N PHE A 112 7.58 -0.74 -0.07
CA PHE A 112 7.82 0.11 -1.24
C PHE A 112 7.83 1.59 -0.88
N LEU A 113 6.87 2.04 -0.05
CA LEU A 113 6.81 3.44 0.34
C LEU A 113 8.05 3.85 1.14
N ASP A 114 8.58 2.94 1.97
CA ASP A 114 9.83 3.15 2.73
C ASP A 114 11.02 3.43 1.81
N ARG A 115 11.20 2.63 0.75
CA ARG A 115 12.27 2.84 -0.24
C ARG A 115 12.11 4.16 -0.99
N ARG A 116 10.89 4.49 -1.41
CA ARG A 116 10.62 5.74 -2.11
C ARG A 116 10.94 6.94 -1.23
N LEU A 117 10.49 6.91 0.02
CA LEU A 117 10.74 8.01 0.94
C LEU A 117 12.22 8.08 1.37
N ALA A 118 12.89 6.93 1.52
CA ALA A 118 14.33 6.87 1.76
C ALA A 118 15.14 7.59 0.68
N ILE A 119 14.78 7.40 -0.60
CA ILE A 119 15.39 8.11 -1.73
C ILE A 119 15.11 9.62 -1.64
N LEU A 120 13.85 10.00 -1.38
CA LEU A 120 13.47 11.42 -1.32
C LEU A 120 14.13 12.19 -0.17
N GLN A 121 14.36 11.54 0.97
CA GLN A 121 14.96 12.18 2.16
C GLN A 121 16.47 11.94 2.29
N GLY A 122 17.06 11.02 1.50
CA GLY A 122 18.45 10.59 1.69
C GLY A 122 18.70 9.82 2.99
N ARG A 123 17.68 9.10 3.51
CA ARG A 123 17.77 8.32 4.76
C ARG A 123 17.94 6.82 4.48
N ALA A 124 18.36 6.07 5.50
CA ALA A 124 18.33 4.61 5.46
C ALA A 124 16.89 4.07 5.42
N VAL A 125 16.72 2.87 4.86
CA VAL A 125 15.43 2.15 4.86
C VAL A 125 15.09 1.65 6.26
N LEU A 126 13.81 1.66 6.59
CA LEU A 126 13.26 1.08 7.83
C LEU A 126 13.07 -0.43 7.69
N MET A 127 12.79 -0.94 6.49
CA MET A 127 12.53 -2.35 6.21
C MET A 127 13.64 -2.96 5.35
N ALA A 128 14.59 -3.63 5.99
CA ALA A 128 15.69 -4.31 5.32
C ALA A 128 15.16 -5.52 4.52
N ALA A 129 15.73 -5.76 3.34
CA ALA A 129 15.31 -6.86 2.48
C ALA A 129 15.67 -8.24 3.05
N CYS A 130 16.72 -8.32 3.88
CA CYS A 130 17.13 -9.57 4.53
C CYS A 130 16.14 -10.07 5.58
N ASP A 131 15.28 -9.18 6.09
CA ASP A 131 14.31 -9.52 7.13
C ASP A 131 12.97 -9.99 6.55
N VAL A 132 12.87 -10.17 5.22
CA VAL A 132 11.60 -10.47 4.54
C VAL A 132 11.59 -11.93 4.09
N SER A 133 10.57 -12.69 4.52
CA SER A 133 10.33 -14.07 4.04
C SER A 133 9.04 -14.25 3.27
N VAL A 134 8.14 -13.25 3.28
CA VAL A 134 6.95 -13.26 2.42
C VAL A 134 7.31 -13.11 0.93
N GLN A 135 6.61 -13.84 0.07
CA GLN A 135 6.90 -13.85 -1.37
C GLN A 135 6.57 -12.51 -2.04
N CYS A 136 7.41 -12.05 -2.96
CA CYS A 136 7.09 -10.82 -3.71
C CYS A 136 5.80 -10.99 -4.53
N PRO A 137 4.84 -10.04 -4.46
CA PRO A 137 3.59 -10.15 -5.19
C PRO A 137 3.78 -10.08 -6.71
N VAL A 138 4.91 -9.54 -7.18
CA VAL A 138 5.31 -9.59 -8.60
C VAL A 138 5.33 -11.04 -9.11
N HIS A 139 5.71 -12.00 -8.26
CA HIS A 139 5.75 -13.41 -8.63
C HIS A 139 4.35 -14.02 -8.82
N ASN A 140 3.33 -13.47 -8.14
CA ASN A 140 1.94 -13.85 -8.31
C ASN A 140 1.33 -13.17 -9.55
N VAL A 141 1.68 -11.91 -9.81
CA VAL A 141 1.24 -11.17 -11.00
C VAL A 141 1.79 -11.84 -12.27
N GLU A 142 3.07 -12.25 -12.30
CA GLU A 142 3.62 -13.03 -13.43
C GLU A 142 2.90 -14.36 -13.66
N ARG A 143 2.42 -15.03 -12.59
CA ARG A 143 1.71 -16.31 -12.69
C ARG A 143 0.30 -16.11 -13.25
N THR A 144 -0.41 -15.07 -12.79
CA THR A 144 -1.72 -14.67 -13.34
C THR A 144 -1.60 -14.15 -14.77
N LEU A 145 -0.54 -13.41 -15.10
CA LEU A 145 -0.25 -12.91 -16.45
C LEU A 145 0.18 -14.01 -17.43
N LYS A 146 0.83 -15.08 -16.96
CA LYS A 146 1.10 -16.25 -17.81
C LYS A 146 -0.18 -17.04 -18.15
N GLU A 147 -1.22 -16.94 -17.33
CA GLU A 147 -2.52 -17.54 -17.59
C GLU A 147 -3.39 -16.65 -18.51
N SER A 148 -3.19 -15.33 -18.49
CA SER A 148 -3.82 -14.37 -19.40
C SER A 148 -2.85 -13.92 -20.49
N ASN A 149 -2.86 -14.59 -21.65
CA ASN A 149 -2.01 -14.35 -22.85
C ASN A 149 -2.05 -12.90 -23.44
N ASP A 150 -1.83 -11.85 -22.66
CA ASP A 150 -1.94 -10.48 -23.12
C ASP A 150 -0.81 -9.55 -22.62
N VAL A 151 -0.61 -8.52 -23.43
CA VAL A 151 0.61 -7.72 -23.66
C VAL A 151 1.33 -7.16 -22.42
N GLY A 152 2.65 -7.39 -22.39
CA GLY A 152 3.71 -6.47 -21.92
C GLY A 152 3.39 -5.51 -20.77
N VAL A 153 3.20 -6.04 -19.57
CA VAL A 153 3.07 -5.24 -18.34
C VAL A 153 4.46 -4.97 -17.75
N THR A 154 4.78 -3.70 -17.53
CA THR A 154 6.08 -3.29 -16.99
C THR A 154 6.05 -3.27 -15.45
N ALA A 155 7.21 -3.34 -14.78
CA ALA A 155 7.28 -3.25 -13.32
C ALA A 155 6.56 -2.00 -12.78
N HIS A 156 6.55 -0.90 -13.55
CA HIS A 156 5.84 0.33 -13.25
C HIS A 156 4.31 0.15 -13.13
N ASP A 157 3.71 -0.71 -13.93
CA ASP A 157 2.26 -0.99 -13.91
C ASP A 157 1.88 -1.82 -12.66
N ILE A 158 2.81 -2.65 -12.19
CA ILE A 158 2.67 -3.37 -10.91
C ILE A 158 2.74 -2.38 -9.75
N TYR A 159 3.67 -1.43 -9.77
CA TYR A 159 3.74 -0.35 -8.76
C TYR A 159 2.49 0.54 -8.77
N ALA A 160 1.91 0.82 -9.93
CA ALA A 160 0.67 1.59 -10.05
C ALA A 160 -0.54 0.83 -9.48
N LEU A 161 -0.63 -0.48 -9.71
CA LEU A 161 -1.64 -1.33 -9.06
C LEU A 161 -1.50 -1.30 -7.55
N PHE A 162 -0.30 -1.40 -6.99
CA PHE A 162 -0.12 -1.37 -5.54
C PHE A 162 -0.42 -0.01 -4.89
N ILE A 163 -0.22 1.10 -5.61
CA ILE A 163 -0.62 2.45 -5.15
C ILE A 163 -2.14 2.63 -5.23
N LEU A 164 -2.84 1.99 -6.17
CA LEU A 164 -4.29 2.07 -6.33
C LEU A 164 -5.10 1.23 -5.31
N TYR A 165 -4.44 0.31 -4.59
CA TYR A 165 -5.07 -0.54 -3.56
C TYR A 165 -4.82 -0.04 -2.12
N ILE A 166 -4.18 1.13 -1.94
CA ILE A 166 -4.16 1.90 -0.67
C ILE A 166 -5.32 2.88 -0.69
#